data_AF-M6YI29-F1
#
_entry.id   AF-M6YI29-F1
#
_cell.length_a   1.000
_cell.length_b   1.000
_cell.length_c   1.000
_cell.angle_alpha   90.00
_cell.angle_beta   90.00
_cell.angle_gamma   90.00
#
_symmetry.space_group_name_H-M   'P 1'
#
loop_
_entity.id
_entity.type
_entity.pdbx_description
1 polymer ?
#
loop_
_entity_poly.entity_id
_entity_poly.type
_entity_poly.pdbx_seq_one_letter_code
_entity_poly.pdbx_strand_id
1 'polypeptide(L)'
;MIQYELNSNNQPIGMKIQNWSVPKFPEKLVMDGKFCKLEPLDSEIHSKELYEANSVDKNGECWTYLTYGPFNTFIEYQNWIREIQNLVDPIFYAIIDKNTSKSVGVVSYLRIDQEKGSIEVGHLNFSNLLKRTKAATEAMYLT
;
A
#
# COMPACT_ATOMS: atom_id res chain seq x y z
N MET A 1 -35.51 11.07 15.24
CA MET A 1 -34.87 10.73 16.53
C MET A 1 -33.62 9.93 16.25
N ILE A 2 -32.50 10.27 16.86
CA ILE A 2 -31.26 9.48 16.78
C ILE A 2 -31.48 8.18 17.57
N GLN A 3 -31.19 7.03 16.96
CA GLN A 3 -31.22 5.73 17.63
C GLN A 3 -29.81 5.34 18.07
N TYR A 4 -29.70 4.83 19.29
CA TYR A 4 -28.45 4.31 19.84
C TYR A 4 -28.47 2.79 19.86
N GLU A 5 -27.29 2.19 19.67
CA GLU A 5 -27.08 0.78 19.97
C GLU A 5 -26.88 0.63 21.49
N LEU A 6 -27.48 -0.40 22.08
CA LEU A 6 -27.45 -0.67 23.51
C LEU A 6 -26.66 -1.95 23.78
N ASN A 7 -25.84 -1.94 24.83
CA ASN A 7 -25.18 -3.16 25.31
C ASN A 7 -26.16 -4.06 26.10
N SER A 8 -25.66 -5.20 26.60
CA SER A 8 -26.43 -6.15 27.42
C SER A 8 -27.00 -5.58 28.73
N ASN A 9 -26.50 -4.42 29.18
CA ASN A 9 -26.96 -3.70 30.37
C ASN A 9 -27.88 -2.52 30.03
N ASN A 10 -28.37 -2.43 28.78
CA ASN A 10 -29.19 -1.32 28.25
C ASN A 10 -28.50 0.06 28.26
N GLN A 11 -27.16 0.11 28.25
CA GLN A 11 -26.42 1.37 28.17
C GLN A 11 -26.08 1.70 26.72
N PRO A 12 -26.17 2.98 26.29
CA PRO A 12 -25.82 3.38 24.93
C PRO A 12 -24.33 3.23 24.67
N ILE A 13 -23.97 2.58 23.57
CA ILE A 13 -22.56 2.38 23.14
C ILE A 13 -22.19 3.12 21.85
N GLY A 14 -23.14 3.84 21.26
CA GLY A 14 -22.92 4.62 20.04
C GLY A 14 -24.20 4.79 19.24
N MET A 15 -24.15 5.61 18.20
CA MET A 15 -25.24 5.72 17.25
C MET A 15 -25.40 4.41 16.51
N LYS A 16 -26.63 3.93 16.38
CA LYS A 16 -26.91 2.69 15.64
C LYS A 16 -26.64 2.91 14.15
N ILE A 17 -25.73 2.12 13.58
CA ILE A 17 -25.51 2.08 12.14
C ILE A 17 -26.59 1.20 11.52
N GLN A 18 -27.59 1.82 10.90
CA GLN A 18 -28.64 1.10 10.18
C GLN A 18 -28.15 0.72 8.78
N ASN A 19 -28.54 -0.46 8.30
CA ASN A 19 -28.23 -0.94 6.94
C ASN A 19 -26.72 -1.07 6.64
N TRP A 20 -25.91 -1.44 7.64
CA TRP A 20 -24.51 -1.80 7.39
C TRP A 20 -24.44 -2.92 6.34
N SER A 21 -23.57 -2.72 5.34
CA SER A 21 -23.27 -3.72 4.32
C SER A 21 -21.77 -3.96 4.30
N VAL A 22 -21.37 -5.22 4.41
CA VAL A 22 -19.97 -5.65 4.32
C VAL A 22 -19.38 -5.19 2.98
N PRO A 23 -18.34 -4.33 2.95
CA PRO A 23 -17.70 -3.91 1.72
C PRO A 23 -17.02 -5.08 1.01
N LYS A 24 -16.83 -4.95 -0.31
CA LYS A 24 -16.07 -5.93 -1.10
C LYS A 24 -14.60 -5.94 -0.68
N PHE A 25 -13.97 -7.09 -0.82
CA PHE A 25 -12.52 -7.22 -0.66
C PHE A 25 -11.83 -6.39 -1.77
N PRO A 26 -10.75 -5.66 -1.46
CA PRO A 26 -10.04 -4.86 -2.46
C PRO A 26 -9.52 -5.75 -3.60
N GLU A 27 -9.93 -5.44 -4.83
CA GLU A 27 -9.49 -6.14 -6.02
C GLU A 27 -8.05 -5.71 -6.39
N LYS A 28 -7.23 -6.64 -6.89
CA LYS A 28 -5.87 -6.35 -7.41
C LYS A 28 -5.93 -5.69 -8.78
N LEU A 29 -6.41 -4.45 -8.83
CA LEU A 29 -6.59 -3.69 -10.07
C LEU A 29 -5.55 -2.60 -10.25
N VAL A 30 -5.24 -2.32 -11.50
CA VAL A 30 -4.45 -1.14 -11.87
C VAL A 30 -5.24 0.13 -11.56
N MET A 31 -4.62 1.07 -10.85
CA MET A 31 -5.20 2.39 -10.57
C MET A 31 -4.40 3.46 -11.31
N ASP A 32 -5.04 4.14 -12.26
CA ASP A 32 -4.37 5.09 -13.16
C ASP A 32 -4.69 6.55 -12.80
N GLY A 33 -3.71 7.25 -12.22
CA GLY A 33 -3.82 8.65 -11.79
C GLY A 33 -3.29 9.64 -12.83
N LYS A 34 -3.09 10.90 -12.43
CA LYS A 34 -2.54 11.96 -13.30
C LYS A 34 -1.00 12.00 -13.28
N PHE A 35 -0.39 11.79 -12.13
CA PHE A 35 1.04 11.87 -11.86
C PHE A 35 1.67 10.49 -11.63
N CYS A 36 0.93 9.52 -11.12
CA CYS A 36 1.38 8.14 -10.97
C CYS A 36 0.33 7.13 -11.42
N LYS A 37 0.78 5.88 -11.52
CA LYS A 37 -0.04 4.69 -11.71
C LYS A 37 0.33 3.67 -10.63
N LEU A 38 -0.65 2.98 -10.07
CA LEU A 38 -0.44 1.85 -9.18
C LEU A 38 -0.71 0.56 -9.95
N GLU A 39 0.27 -0.32 -10.01
CA GLU A 39 0.13 -1.66 -10.62
C GLU A 39 0.32 -2.74 -9.56
N PRO A 40 -0.45 -3.84 -9.58
CA PRO A 40 -0.19 -4.97 -8.71
C PRO A 40 1.28 -5.37 -8.79
N LEU A 41 1.92 -5.50 -7.63
CA LEU A 41 3.35 -5.73 -7.58
C LEU A 41 3.70 -7.06 -8.26
N ASP A 42 4.78 -7.06 -9.04
CA ASP A 42 5.24 -8.21 -9.83
C ASP A 42 6.77 -8.19 -9.88
N SER A 43 7.40 -9.33 -9.56
CA SER A 43 8.84 -9.46 -9.42
C SER A 43 9.60 -9.42 -10.74
N GLU A 44 8.99 -9.81 -11.85
CA GLU A 44 9.64 -9.83 -13.16
C GLU A 44 9.50 -8.46 -13.86
N ILE A 45 8.42 -7.73 -13.57
CA ILE A 45 8.15 -6.41 -14.15
C ILE A 45 8.84 -5.29 -13.36
N HIS A 46 8.68 -5.26 -12.04
CA HIS A 46 8.95 -4.05 -11.25
C HIS A 46 10.30 -4.07 -10.49
N SER A 47 10.85 -5.26 -10.19
CA SER A 47 11.96 -5.37 -9.24
C SER A 47 13.19 -4.57 -9.63
N LYS A 48 13.53 -4.52 -10.92
CA LYS A 48 14.75 -3.85 -11.38
C LYS A 48 14.69 -2.35 -11.11
N GLU A 49 13.61 -1.72 -11.54
CA GLU A 49 13.43 -0.27 -11.37
C GLU A 49 13.26 0.11 -9.91
N LEU A 50 12.51 -0.68 -9.14
CA LEU A 50 12.36 -0.46 -7.70
C LEU A 50 13.70 -0.58 -6.95
N TYR A 51 14.51 -1.59 -7.29
CA TYR A 51 15.84 -1.74 -6.72
C TYR A 51 16.77 -0.56 -7.10
N GLU A 52 16.76 -0.14 -8.37
CA GLU A 52 17.51 1.02 -8.85
C GLU A 52 17.08 2.31 -8.13
N ALA A 53 15.78 2.54 -7.97
CA ALA A 53 15.22 3.71 -7.29
C ALA A 53 15.62 3.75 -5.82
N ASN A 54 15.55 2.61 -5.13
CA ASN A 54 15.97 2.50 -3.73
C ASN A 54 17.49 2.61 -3.56
N SER A 55 18.28 2.18 -4.54
CA SER A 55 19.75 2.29 -4.53
C SER A 55 20.28 3.72 -4.64
N VAL A 56 19.40 4.71 -4.92
CA VAL A 56 19.74 6.14 -4.82
C VAL A 56 20.03 6.54 -3.37
N ASP A 57 19.38 5.89 -2.42
CA ASP A 57 19.62 6.08 -0.99
C ASP A 57 20.83 5.25 -0.52
N LYS A 58 22.02 5.86 -0.60
CA LYS A 58 23.29 5.19 -0.26
C LYS A 58 23.43 4.82 1.22
N ASN A 59 22.72 5.51 2.10
CA ASN A 59 22.78 5.29 3.54
C ASN A 59 21.70 4.33 4.05
N GLY A 60 20.72 3.98 3.20
CA GLY A 60 19.60 3.13 3.58
C GLY A 60 18.61 3.79 4.55
N GLU A 61 18.57 5.11 4.62
CA GLU A 61 17.67 5.89 5.48
C GLU A 61 16.18 5.63 5.20
N CYS A 62 15.83 5.23 3.97
CA CYS A 62 14.47 4.82 3.59
C CYS A 62 13.97 3.62 4.38
N TRP A 63 14.87 2.82 4.95
CA TRP A 63 14.55 1.55 5.60
C TRP A 63 14.50 1.64 7.12
N THR A 64 14.92 2.77 7.72
CA THR A 64 15.08 2.94 9.17
C THR A 64 13.86 2.52 10.00
N TYR A 65 12.66 2.69 9.45
CA TYR A 65 11.40 2.37 10.14
C TYR A 65 10.59 1.24 9.47
N LEU A 66 11.18 0.57 8.48
CA LEU A 66 10.57 -0.59 7.83
C LEU A 66 11.07 -1.87 8.51
N THR A 67 10.20 -2.88 8.58
CA THR A 67 10.52 -4.17 9.19
C THR A 67 11.29 -5.11 8.25
N TYR A 68 11.67 -4.62 7.08
CA TYR A 68 12.37 -5.33 6.01
C TYR A 68 13.31 -4.38 5.27
N GLY A 69 14.23 -4.96 4.51
CA GLY A 69 15.35 -4.22 3.91
C GLY A 69 16.37 -3.75 4.95
N PRO A 70 17.37 -2.95 4.54
CA PRO A 70 17.75 -2.71 3.14
C PRO A 70 18.15 -4.01 2.44
N PHE A 71 18.14 -4.00 1.10
CA PHE A 71 18.59 -5.11 0.28
C PHE A 71 19.93 -4.74 -0.36
N ASN A 72 20.93 -5.60 -0.25
CA ASN A 72 22.29 -5.32 -0.73
C ASN A 72 22.45 -5.66 -2.21
N THR A 73 21.61 -6.54 -2.74
CA THR A 73 21.66 -6.98 -4.14
C THR A 73 20.29 -6.95 -4.79
N PHE A 74 20.30 -6.82 -6.13
CA PHE A 74 19.07 -6.94 -6.93
C PHE A 74 18.36 -8.28 -6.71
N ILE A 75 19.12 -9.37 -6.57
CA ILE A 75 18.57 -10.72 -6.37
C ILE A 75 17.83 -10.81 -5.03
N GLU A 76 18.38 -10.24 -3.95
CA GLU A 76 17.71 -10.18 -2.64
C GLU A 76 16.39 -9.42 -2.73
N TYR A 77 16.39 -8.26 -3.42
CA TYR A 77 15.20 -7.45 -3.61
C TYR A 77 14.13 -8.17 -4.44
N GLN A 78 14.53 -8.79 -5.56
CA GLN A 78 13.62 -9.53 -6.44
C GLN A 78 13.00 -10.73 -5.73
N ASN A 79 13.79 -11.46 -4.94
CA ASN A 79 13.29 -12.59 -4.15
C ASN A 79 12.26 -12.15 -3.12
N TRP A 80 12.51 -11.03 -2.42
CA TRP A 80 11.52 -10.45 -1.52
C TRP A 80 10.21 -10.10 -2.22
N ILE A 81 10.25 -9.47 -3.41
CA ILE A 81 9.03 -9.19 -4.19
C ILE A 81 8.29 -10.49 -4.54
N ARG A 82 9.03 -11.52 -4.98
CA ARG A 82 8.45 -12.82 -5.37
C ARG A 82 7.69 -13.47 -4.20
N GLU A 83 8.17 -13.31 -2.97
CA GLU A 83 7.52 -13.81 -1.76
C GLU A 83 6.21 -13.08 -1.45
N ILE A 84 6.14 -11.76 -1.70
CA ILE A 84 5.01 -10.93 -1.28
C ILE A 84 3.95 -10.67 -2.37
N GLN A 85 4.29 -10.75 -3.66
CA GLN A 85 3.40 -10.34 -4.76
C GLN A 85 2.05 -11.10 -4.80
N ASN A 86 2.05 -12.36 -4.35
CA ASN A 86 0.88 -13.24 -4.39
C ASN A 86 0.12 -13.34 -3.06
N LEU A 87 0.54 -12.61 -2.03
CA LEU A 87 -0.19 -12.56 -0.76
C LEU A 87 -1.61 -12.00 -0.98
N VAL A 88 -2.54 -12.46 -0.16
CA VAL A 88 -3.94 -11.98 -0.14
C VAL A 88 -4.05 -10.77 0.77
N ASP A 89 -3.34 -10.78 1.89
CA ASP A 89 -3.17 -9.66 2.82
C ASP A 89 -1.75 -9.78 3.39
N PRO A 90 -0.83 -8.83 3.11
CA PRO A 90 -1.04 -7.59 2.36
C PRO A 90 -1.20 -7.74 0.84
N ILE A 91 -1.83 -6.74 0.21
CA ILE A 91 -1.88 -6.57 -1.25
C ILE A 91 -0.92 -5.44 -1.64
N PHE A 92 0.18 -5.79 -2.30
CA PHE A 92 1.19 -4.81 -2.72
C PHE A 92 0.95 -4.24 -4.12
N TYR A 93 1.30 -2.97 -4.27
CA TYR A 93 1.35 -2.24 -5.53
C TYR A 93 2.72 -1.60 -5.73
N ALA A 94 3.21 -1.61 -6.97
CA ALA A 94 4.29 -0.74 -7.41
C ALA A 94 3.72 0.64 -7.78
N ILE A 95 4.43 1.70 -7.39
CA ILE A 95 4.11 3.08 -7.72
C ILE A 95 4.96 3.48 -8.92
N ILE A 96 4.33 3.72 -10.05
CA ILE A 96 4.98 4.12 -11.30
C ILE A 96 4.82 5.62 -11.47
N ASP A 97 5.93 6.36 -11.50
CA ASP A 97 5.92 7.79 -11.81
C ASP A 97 5.68 7.99 -13.31
N LYS A 98 4.60 8.68 -13.68
CA LYS A 98 4.25 8.89 -15.10
C LYS A 98 5.21 9.83 -15.83
N ASN A 99 5.97 10.66 -15.12
CA ASN A 99 6.94 11.53 -15.76
C ASN A 99 8.15 10.75 -16.30
N THR A 100 8.55 9.69 -15.59
CA THR A 100 9.72 8.86 -15.94
C THR A 100 9.34 7.49 -16.49
N SER A 101 8.07 7.08 -16.33
CA SER A 101 7.56 5.74 -16.59
C SER A 101 8.29 4.64 -15.82
N LYS A 102 8.82 4.97 -14.64
CA LYS A 102 9.58 4.03 -13.79
C LYS A 102 8.86 3.72 -12.49
N SER A 103 9.06 2.50 -12.01
CA SER A 103 8.67 2.05 -10.68
C SER A 103 9.57 2.70 -9.62
N VAL A 104 9.00 3.53 -8.75
CA VAL A 104 9.76 4.40 -7.82
C VAL A 104 9.35 4.26 -6.35
N GLY A 105 8.47 3.32 -6.03
CA GLY A 105 8.10 3.00 -4.66
C GLY A 105 7.07 1.88 -4.60
N VAL A 106 6.73 1.45 -3.38
CA VAL A 106 5.66 0.49 -3.13
C VAL A 106 4.73 0.98 -2.03
N VAL A 107 3.49 0.49 -2.09
CA VAL A 107 2.44 0.67 -1.08
C VAL A 107 1.63 -0.62 -1.00
N SER A 108 1.01 -0.91 0.14
CA SER A 108 0.06 -2.01 0.25
C SER A 108 -1.21 -1.67 0.99
N TYR A 109 -2.27 -2.41 0.67
CA TYR A 109 -3.36 -2.63 1.60
C TYR A 109 -3.02 -3.78 2.54
N LEU A 110 -3.33 -3.67 3.82
CA LEU A 110 -3.15 -4.75 4.79
C LEU A 110 -4.19 -4.70 5.92
N ARG A 111 -4.21 -5.75 6.74
CA ARG A 111 -5.11 -5.89 7.90
C ARG A 111 -6.57 -5.65 7.51
N ILE A 112 -6.98 -6.29 6.43
CA ILE A 112 -8.31 -6.16 5.82
C ILE A 112 -9.32 -6.94 6.67
N ASP A 113 -10.31 -6.22 7.22
CA ASP A 113 -11.44 -6.80 7.95
C ASP A 113 -12.74 -6.28 7.32
N GLN A 114 -13.31 -7.06 6.40
CA GLN A 114 -14.52 -6.69 5.69
C GLN A 114 -15.73 -6.61 6.62
N GLU A 115 -15.85 -7.51 7.60
CA GLU A 115 -16.97 -7.54 8.55
C GLU A 115 -17.05 -6.23 9.33
N LYS A 116 -15.88 -5.70 9.74
CA LYS A 116 -15.76 -4.39 10.40
C LYS A 116 -15.62 -3.20 9.44
N GLY A 117 -15.47 -3.46 8.15
CA GLY A 117 -15.24 -2.44 7.12
C GLY A 117 -13.97 -1.62 7.32
N SER A 118 -12.90 -2.26 7.81
CA SER A 118 -11.62 -1.61 8.05
C SER A 118 -10.52 -2.16 7.15
N ILE A 119 -9.60 -1.28 6.77
CA ILE A 119 -8.41 -1.60 5.97
C ILE A 119 -7.28 -0.64 6.40
N GLU A 120 -6.04 -1.08 6.28
CA GLU A 120 -4.86 -0.25 6.50
C GLU A 120 -4.14 0.00 5.17
N VAL A 121 -3.58 1.20 5.01
CA VAL A 121 -2.58 1.49 3.98
C VAL A 121 -1.22 1.51 4.66
N GLY A 122 -0.32 0.63 4.23
CA GLY A 122 0.97 0.44 4.88
C GLY A 122 2.05 -0.04 3.93
N HIS A 123 3.13 -0.59 4.49
CA HIS A 123 4.33 -0.97 3.75
C HIS A 123 4.84 0.11 2.77
N LEU A 124 4.65 1.38 3.15
CA LEU A 124 5.02 2.54 2.33
C LEU A 124 6.54 2.64 2.24
N ASN A 125 7.10 2.25 1.10
CA ASN A 125 8.49 2.50 0.76
C ASN A 125 8.52 3.43 -0.46
N PHE A 126 8.60 4.74 -0.18
CA PHE A 126 8.80 5.75 -1.22
C PHE A 126 10.30 5.98 -1.36
N SER A 127 10.87 5.66 -2.52
CA SER A 127 12.28 5.97 -2.78
C SER A 127 12.52 7.48 -2.78
N ASN A 128 13.78 7.90 -2.74
CA ASN A 128 14.14 9.31 -2.86
C ASN A 128 13.69 9.95 -4.19
N LEU A 129 13.40 9.16 -5.22
CA LEU A 129 12.82 9.64 -6.48
C LEU A 129 11.32 10.00 -6.35
N LEU A 130 10.63 9.42 -5.38
CA LEU A 130 9.19 9.61 -5.17
C LEU A 130 8.88 10.58 -4.02
N LYS A 131 9.67 10.58 -2.94
CA LYS A 131 9.42 11.40 -1.74
C LYS A 131 9.22 12.88 -2.10
N ARG A 132 8.23 13.51 -1.46
CA ARG A 132 7.94 14.96 -1.59
C ARG A 132 7.57 15.40 -3.02
N THR A 133 7.01 14.49 -3.82
CA THR A 133 6.47 14.80 -5.15
C THR A 133 4.94 14.78 -5.17
N LYS A 134 4.34 15.29 -6.26
CA LYS A 134 2.90 15.16 -6.51
C LYS A 134 2.48 13.69 -6.68
N ALA A 135 3.32 12.87 -7.31
CA ALA A 135 3.10 11.44 -7.46
C ALA A 135 2.99 10.72 -6.11
N ALA A 136 3.81 11.07 -5.11
CA ALA A 136 3.70 10.51 -3.77
C ALA A 136 2.36 10.83 -3.10
N THR A 137 1.89 12.07 -3.25
CA THR A 137 0.59 12.48 -2.71
C THR A 137 -0.56 11.79 -3.44
N GLU A 138 -0.47 11.69 -4.77
CA GLU A 138 -1.49 11.03 -5.57
C GLU A 138 -1.53 9.51 -5.32
N ALA A 139 -0.40 8.86 -5.08
CA ALA A 139 -0.37 7.44 -4.71
C ALA A 139 -1.24 7.18 -3.47
N MET A 140 -1.16 8.05 -2.46
CA MET A 140 -2.03 7.98 -1.27
C MET A 140 -3.50 8.35 -1.54
N TYR A 141 -3.78 9.11 -2.61
CA TYR A 141 -5.14 9.44 -3.02
C TYR A 141 -5.80 8.31 -3.83
N LEU A 142 -5.01 7.53 -4.56
CA LEU A 142 -5.48 6.37 -5.31
C LEU A 142 -5.76 5.17 -4.40
N THR A 143 -5.04 5.05 -3.29
CA THR A 143 -5.28 4.03 -2.24
C THR A 143 -6.42 4.41 -1.31
#